data_AF-A0A1H7C2H0-F1
#
_entry.id   AF-A0A1H7C2H0-F1
#
_cell.length_a   1.000
_cell.length_b   1.000
_cell.length_c   1.000
_cell.angle_alpha   90.00
_cell.angle_beta   90.00
_cell.angle_gamma   90.00
#
_symmetry.space_group_name_H-M   'P 1'
#
loop_
_entity.id
_entity.type
_entity.pdbx_description
1 polymer ?
#
loop_
_entity_poly.entity_id
_entity_poly.type
_entity_poly.pdbx_seq_one_letter_code
_entity_poly.pdbx_strand_id
1 'polypeptide(L)'
;METIKQISLDSECVVITAHCVMLSNSTFNDVNMSNISITDANLSDLQIEGAQLGGAVFQNIGMAPPDHPMYDPNAEQRPLLFEHSDLHKSQFIDCDLSGVAITSCNIEGMTIDGISVSELLKNHF
;
A
#
# COMPACT_ATOMS: atom_id res chain seq x y z
N MET A 1 25.50 19.12 13.05
CA MET A 1 25.42 17.85 12.29
C MET A 1 25.20 18.25 10.85
N GLU A 2 26.11 17.90 9.93
CA GLU A 2 25.90 18.20 8.52
C GLU A 2 24.82 17.26 7.98
N THR A 3 23.73 17.84 7.47
CA THR A 3 22.68 17.08 6.79
C THR A 3 23.20 16.70 5.41
N ILE A 4 23.32 15.40 5.13
CA ILE A 4 23.53 14.92 3.77
C ILE A 4 22.31 15.35 2.95
N LYS A 5 22.51 16.24 1.98
CA LYS A 5 21.40 16.81 1.19
C LYS A 5 20.95 15.91 0.05
N GLN A 6 21.82 15.00 -0.40
CA GLN A 6 21.54 14.13 -1.53
C GLN A 6 22.45 12.91 -1.47
N ILE A 7 21.88 11.74 -1.73
CA ILE A 7 22.60 10.49 -2.00
C ILE A 7 22.16 10.07 -3.41
N SER A 8 23.13 9.86 -4.31
CA SER A 8 22.88 9.31 -5.65
C SER A 8 23.43 7.90 -5.70
N LEU A 9 22.67 7.00 -6.30
CA LEU A 9 22.98 5.58 -6.41
C LEU A 9 23.10 5.26 -7.89
N ASP A 10 24.12 4.51 -8.27
CA ASP A 10 24.35 4.06 -9.64
C ASP A 10 24.11 2.53 -9.75
N SER A 11 24.32 2.01 -10.95
CA SER A 11 24.06 0.60 -11.28
C SER A 11 24.91 -0.41 -10.49
N GLU A 12 25.97 0.03 -9.79
CA GLU A 12 26.81 -0.88 -8.99
C GLU A 12 26.29 -1.05 -7.56
N CYS A 13 25.37 -0.18 -7.11
CA CYS A 13 24.79 -0.28 -5.78
C CYS A 13 23.68 -1.34 -5.75
N VAL A 14 23.99 -2.53 -5.23
CA VAL A 14 23.05 -3.66 -5.19
C VAL A 14 22.22 -3.68 -3.89
N VAL A 15 22.78 -3.25 -2.75
CA VAL A 15 22.13 -3.33 -1.43
C VAL A 15 22.41 -2.07 -0.62
N ILE A 16 21.36 -1.51 -0.03
CA ILE A 16 21.43 -0.38 0.91
C ILE A 16 20.64 -0.74 2.15
N THR A 17 21.22 -0.47 3.32
CA THR A 17 20.52 -0.56 4.60
C THR A 17 20.53 0.81 5.26
N ALA A 18 19.35 1.24 5.72
CA ALA A 18 19.17 2.54 6.36
C ALA A 18 18.31 2.38 7.62
N HIS A 19 18.71 3.02 8.71
CA HIS A 19 18.01 2.96 10.00
C HIS A 19 17.64 4.37 10.44
N CYS A 20 16.37 4.59 10.80
CA CYS A 20 15.85 5.88 11.28
C CYS A 20 16.12 7.07 10.34
N VAL A 21 16.06 6.85 9.02
CA VAL A 21 16.27 7.90 8.01
C VAL A 21 14.95 8.58 7.64
N MET A 22 15.01 9.88 7.37
CA MET A 22 13.90 10.63 6.78
C MET A 22 14.12 10.79 5.29
N LEU A 23 13.19 10.28 4.47
CA LEU A 23 13.22 10.36 3.00
C LEU A 23 12.03 11.16 2.44
N SER A 24 11.48 12.09 3.23
CA SER A 24 10.36 12.93 2.81
C SER A 24 10.68 13.68 1.51
N ASN A 25 9.73 13.70 0.57
CA ASN A 25 9.86 14.30 -0.77
C ASN A 25 10.91 13.65 -1.68
N SER A 26 11.31 12.39 -1.43
CA SER A 26 12.18 11.65 -2.34
C SER A 26 11.42 11.15 -3.57
N THR A 27 12.10 11.08 -4.72
CA THR A 27 11.57 10.49 -5.96
C THR A 27 12.46 9.36 -6.43
N PHE A 28 11.85 8.27 -6.90
CA PHE A 28 12.53 7.10 -7.42
C PHE A 28 12.01 6.80 -8.82
N ASN A 29 12.74 7.21 -9.86
CA ASN A 29 12.37 6.99 -11.26
C ASN A 29 13.20 5.84 -11.84
N ASP A 30 12.53 4.92 -12.55
CA ASP A 30 13.18 3.79 -13.27
C ASP A 30 14.07 2.90 -12.39
N VAL A 31 13.69 2.71 -11.11
CA VAL A 31 14.41 1.83 -10.18
C VAL A 31 13.76 0.46 -10.06
N ASN A 32 14.58 -0.59 -9.87
CA ASN A 32 14.08 -1.91 -9.51
C ASN A 32 14.01 -2.02 -7.98
N MET A 33 12.80 -2.10 -7.42
CA MET A 33 12.56 -2.34 -6.00
C MET A 33 12.03 -3.75 -5.70
N SER A 34 12.28 -4.73 -6.59
CA SER A 34 11.90 -6.11 -6.31
C SER A 34 12.56 -6.62 -5.02
N ASN A 35 11.79 -7.33 -4.20
CA ASN A 35 12.21 -7.89 -2.91
C ASN A 35 12.60 -6.88 -1.82
N ILE A 36 12.18 -5.61 -1.94
CA ILE A 36 12.35 -4.64 -0.84
C ILE A 36 11.42 -4.99 0.34
N SER A 37 11.88 -4.75 1.55
CA SER A 37 11.06 -4.78 2.76
C SER A 37 11.05 -3.41 3.40
N ILE A 38 9.85 -2.91 3.68
CA ILE A 38 9.62 -1.67 4.42
C ILE A 38 8.83 -2.05 5.67
N THR A 39 9.38 -1.76 6.84
CA THR A 39 8.79 -2.12 8.14
C THR A 39 8.81 -0.90 9.07
N ASP A 40 7.78 -0.78 9.91
CA ASP A 40 7.61 0.32 10.87
C ASP A 40 7.80 1.73 10.27
N ALA A 41 7.36 1.90 9.03
CA ALA A 41 7.51 3.15 8.29
C ALA A 41 6.17 3.88 8.15
N ASN A 42 6.21 5.21 8.24
CA ASN A 42 5.10 6.04 7.82
C ASN A 42 5.13 6.19 6.29
N LEU A 43 4.22 5.49 5.61
CA LEU A 43 4.02 5.57 4.15
C LEU A 43 2.78 6.41 3.76
N SER A 44 2.31 7.28 4.66
CA SER A 44 1.24 8.23 4.33
C SER A 44 1.63 9.03 3.10
N ASP A 45 0.67 9.21 2.19
CA ASP A 45 0.84 9.94 0.93
C ASP A 45 1.84 9.31 -0.06
N LEU A 46 2.21 8.05 0.13
CA LEU A 46 2.98 7.29 -0.86
C LEU A 46 2.19 7.18 -2.17
N GLN A 47 2.77 7.66 -3.27
CA GLN A 47 2.25 7.46 -4.62
C GLN A 47 3.13 6.45 -5.37
N ILE A 48 2.48 5.41 -5.90
CA ILE A 48 3.11 4.43 -6.79
C ILE A 48 2.35 4.48 -8.12
N GLU A 49 3.01 4.93 -9.17
CA GLU A 49 2.43 5.09 -10.50
C GLU A 49 3.23 4.28 -11.52
N GLY A 50 2.54 3.53 -12.38
CA GLY A 50 3.17 2.76 -13.46
C GLY A 50 4.04 1.58 -13.00
N ALA A 51 3.92 1.14 -11.75
CA ALA A 51 4.77 0.08 -11.20
C ALA A 51 4.15 -1.32 -11.33
N GLN A 52 5.00 -2.35 -11.37
CA GLN A 52 4.59 -3.75 -11.22
C GLN A 52 4.47 -4.10 -9.73
N LEU A 53 3.25 -4.33 -9.26
CA LEU A 53 2.94 -4.71 -7.86
C LEU A 53 2.53 -6.18 -7.70
N GLY A 54 2.71 -7.01 -8.75
CA GLY A 54 2.36 -8.43 -8.70
C GLY A 54 3.09 -9.16 -7.59
N GLY A 55 2.34 -9.76 -6.66
CA GLY A 55 2.90 -10.46 -5.51
C GLY A 55 3.30 -9.56 -4.32
N ALA A 56 3.03 -8.25 -4.39
CA ALA A 56 3.21 -7.36 -3.24
C ALA A 56 2.29 -7.78 -2.08
N VAL A 57 2.80 -7.67 -0.86
CA VAL A 57 2.07 -8.02 0.36
C VAL A 57 1.99 -6.77 1.24
N PHE A 58 0.76 -6.37 1.53
CA PHE A 58 0.45 -5.25 2.40
C PHE A 58 -0.15 -5.81 3.70
N GLN A 59 0.62 -5.80 4.78
CA GLN A 59 0.24 -6.37 6.08
C GLN A 59 0.38 -5.32 7.17
N ASN A 60 -0.55 -5.33 8.12
CA ASN A 60 -0.59 -4.38 9.23
C ASN A 60 -0.58 -2.91 8.74
N ILE A 61 -1.26 -2.64 7.63
CA ILE A 61 -1.42 -1.29 7.09
C ILE A 61 -2.53 -0.58 7.85
N GLY A 62 -2.18 0.54 8.48
CA GLY A 62 -3.10 1.35 9.26
C GLY A 62 -2.36 2.28 10.20
N MET A 63 -3.12 2.85 11.14
CA MET A 63 -2.56 3.71 12.18
C MET A 63 -1.75 2.87 13.19
N ALA A 64 -0.79 3.53 13.83
CA ALA A 64 -0.04 2.94 14.92
C ALA A 64 -0.99 2.43 16.04
N PRO A 65 -0.74 1.26 16.65
CA PRO A 65 -1.56 0.74 17.76
C PRO A 65 -1.29 1.51 19.07
N PRO A 66 -2.18 1.42 20.09
CA PRO A 66 -2.09 2.19 21.33
C PRO A 66 -0.76 2.10 22.11
N ASP A 67 -0.03 1.01 21.96
CA ASP A 67 1.26 0.74 22.61
C ASP A 67 2.48 1.21 21.81
N HIS A 68 2.28 1.76 20.60
CA HIS A 68 3.36 2.21 19.73
C HIS A 68 3.77 3.67 20.01
N PRO A 69 5.06 4.04 19.94
CA PRO A 69 5.54 5.40 20.26
C PRO A 69 4.90 6.54 19.44
N MET A 70 4.43 6.22 18.23
CA MET A 70 3.77 7.16 17.31
C MET A 70 2.23 7.08 17.35
N TYR A 71 1.66 6.43 18.37
CA TYR A 71 0.21 6.38 18.53
C TYR A 71 -0.39 7.77 18.75
N ASP A 72 -1.43 8.09 18.00
CA ASP A 72 -2.28 9.25 18.24
C ASP A 72 -3.75 8.79 18.25
N PRO A 73 -4.45 8.88 19.40
CA PRO A 73 -5.84 8.44 19.51
C PRO A 73 -6.82 9.30 18.71
N ASN A 74 -6.40 10.48 18.24
CA ASN A 74 -7.23 11.37 17.41
C ASN A 74 -6.89 11.28 15.92
N ALA A 75 -5.88 10.50 15.55
CA ALA A 75 -5.48 10.41 14.15
C ALA A 75 -6.40 9.44 13.39
N GLU A 76 -6.78 9.85 12.18
CA GLU A 76 -7.62 9.08 11.29
C GLU A 76 -6.79 8.55 10.12
N GLN A 77 -7.00 7.27 9.80
CA GLN A 77 -6.40 6.66 8.62
C GLN A 77 -6.96 7.33 7.38
N ARG A 78 -6.08 7.87 6.53
CA ARG A 78 -6.47 8.34 5.21
C ARG A 78 -6.85 7.14 4.33
N PRO A 79 -7.88 7.27 3.48
CA PRO A 79 -8.32 6.16 2.63
C PRO A 79 -7.22 5.76 1.64
N LEU A 80 -7.12 4.45 1.37
CA LEU A 80 -6.32 3.94 0.26
C LEU A 80 -7.11 4.11 -1.04
N LEU A 81 -6.41 4.48 -2.12
CA LEU A 81 -6.99 4.65 -3.44
C LEU A 81 -6.25 3.75 -4.44
N PHE A 82 -7.02 2.87 -5.09
CA PHE A 82 -6.54 2.06 -6.20
C PHE A 82 -7.30 2.46 -7.46
N GLU A 83 -6.66 3.28 -8.29
CA GLU A 83 -7.21 3.71 -9.57
C GLU A 83 -6.47 3.01 -10.72
N HIS A 84 -7.22 2.62 -11.76
CA HIS A 84 -6.67 1.99 -12.96
C HIS A 84 -5.74 0.79 -12.67
N SER A 85 -6.01 0.08 -11.57
CA SER A 85 -5.18 -1.01 -11.05
C SER A 85 -5.78 -2.36 -11.40
N ASP A 86 -4.94 -3.29 -11.86
CA ASP A 86 -5.34 -4.68 -12.00
C ASP A 86 -5.11 -5.44 -10.68
N LEU A 87 -6.21 -5.75 -10.00
CA LEU A 87 -6.22 -6.47 -8.73
C LEU A 87 -6.74 -7.92 -8.89
N HIS A 88 -6.76 -8.48 -10.10
CA HIS A 88 -7.29 -9.82 -10.34
C HIS A 88 -6.65 -10.86 -9.41
N LYS A 89 -7.49 -11.74 -8.84
CA LYS A 89 -7.08 -12.80 -7.89
C LYS A 89 -6.41 -12.30 -6.60
N SER A 90 -6.44 -11.00 -6.31
CA SER A 90 -6.01 -10.47 -5.01
C SER A 90 -6.97 -10.91 -3.91
N GLN A 91 -6.47 -10.96 -2.68
CA GLN A 91 -7.24 -11.33 -1.49
C GLN A 91 -7.14 -10.23 -0.45
N PHE A 92 -8.28 -9.89 0.15
CA PHE A 92 -8.39 -9.00 1.30
C PHE A 92 -8.85 -9.87 2.47
N ILE A 93 -7.93 -10.19 3.39
CA ILE A 93 -8.16 -11.12 4.49
C ILE A 93 -8.03 -10.34 5.78
N ASP A 94 -9.04 -10.44 6.66
CA ASP A 94 -9.10 -9.73 7.94
C ASP A 94 -8.90 -8.20 7.79
N CYS A 95 -9.39 -7.63 6.69
CA CYS A 95 -9.36 -6.19 6.43
C CYS A 95 -10.66 -5.52 6.88
N ASP A 96 -10.55 -4.33 7.46
CA ASP A 96 -11.71 -3.42 7.57
C ASP A 96 -11.99 -2.81 6.19
N LEU A 97 -13.09 -3.23 5.56
CA LEU A 97 -13.56 -2.71 4.27
C LEU A 97 -14.72 -1.71 4.43
N SER A 98 -15.00 -1.24 5.66
CA SER A 98 -16.05 -0.27 5.90
C SER A 98 -15.78 1.03 5.13
N GLY A 99 -16.82 1.54 4.46
CA GLY A 99 -16.71 2.74 3.63
C GLY A 99 -15.99 2.56 2.28
N VAL A 100 -15.50 1.36 1.95
CA VAL A 100 -14.90 1.10 0.62
C VAL A 100 -15.97 1.18 -0.46
N ALA A 101 -15.67 1.96 -1.51
CA ALA A 101 -16.49 2.07 -2.71
C ALA A 101 -15.84 1.34 -3.89
N ILE A 102 -16.59 0.47 -4.55
CA ILE A 102 -16.20 -0.20 -5.79
C ILE A 102 -16.96 0.46 -6.94
N THR A 103 -16.29 1.36 -7.68
CA THR A 103 -16.91 2.21 -8.70
C THR A 103 -16.31 1.92 -10.06
N SER A 104 -17.14 1.59 -11.05
CA SER A 104 -16.71 1.33 -12.44
C SER A 104 -15.68 0.20 -12.56
N CYS A 105 -15.67 -0.75 -11.63
CA CYS A 105 -14.77 -1.91 -11.67
C CYS A 105 -15.42 -3.12 -12.34
N ASN A 106 -14.61 -3.97 -12.96
CA ASN A 106 -15.04 -5.33 -13.30
C ASN A 106 -15.08 -6.18 -12.01
N ILE A 107 -16.27 -6.66 -11.65
CA ILE A 107 -16.51 -7.50 -10.46
C ILE A 107 -16.74 -8.97 -10.81
N GLU A 108 -16.52 -9.39 -12.06
CA GLU A 108 -16.66 -10.78 -12.47
C GLU A 108 -15.74 -11.69 -11.65
N GLY A 109 -16.31 -12.73 -11.06
CA GLY A 109 -15.60 -13.68 -10.20
C GLY A 109 -15.25 -13.16 -8.80
N MET A 110 -15.63 -11.92 -8.45
CA MET A 110 -15.45 -11.40 -7.09
C MET A 110 -16.33 -12.17 -6.10
N THR A 111 -15.75 -12.49 -4.93
CA THR A 111 -16.46 -13.19 -3.85
C THR A 111 -16.32 -12.45 -2.52
N ILE A 112 -17.34 -12.58 -1.67
CA ILE A 112 -17.31 -12.19 -0.25
C ILE A 112 -17.60 -13.46 0.54
N ASP A 113 -16.66 -13.90 1.38
CA ASP A 113 -16.74 -15.17 2.12
C ASP A 113 -17.09 -16.38 1.23
N GLY A 114 -16.53 -16.40 0.01
CA GLY A 114 -16.77 -17.44 -0.99
C GLY A 114 -18.10 -17.33 -1.74
N ILE A 115 -18.94 -16.33 -1.44
CA ILE A 115 -20.21 -16.09 -2.11
C ILE A 115 -20.00 -15.13 -3.29
N SER A 116 -20.52 -15.49 -4.47
CA SER A 116 -20.40 -14.67 -5.69
C SER A 116 -21.12 -13.33 -5.56
N VAL A 117 -20.39 -12.22 -5.73
CA VAL A 117 -20.98 -10.88 -5.65
C VAL A 117 -21.92 -10.62 -6.83
N SER A 118 -21.60 -11.13 -8.02
CA SER A 118 -22.49 -11.02 -9.17
C SER A 118 -23.84 -11.73 -8.95
N GLU A 119 -23.88 -12.80 -8.16
CA GLU A 119 -25.13 -13.48 -7.79
C GLU A 119 -25.90 -12.74 -6.70
N LEU A 120 -25.19 -12.19 -5.69
CA LEU A 120 -25.81 -11.35 -4.66
C LEU A 120 -26.55 -10.16 -5.29
N LEU A 121 -25.91 -9.46 -6.23
CA LEU A 121 -26.49 -8.27 -6.86
C LEU A 121 -27.71 -8.59 -7.74
N LYS A 122 -27.76 -9.76 -8.40
CA LYS A 122 -28.94 -10.18 -9.20
C LYS A 122 -30.22 -10.32 -8.37
N ASN A 123 -30.12 -10.50 -7.06
CA ASN A 123 -31.28 -10.62 -6.17
C ASN A 123 -31.74 -9.27 -5.60
N HIS A 124 -31.02 -8.18 -5.89
CA HIS A 124 -31.27 -6.85 -5.33
C HIS A 124 -31.53 -5.76 -6.39
N PHE A 125 -31.43 -6.10 -7.68
CA PHE A 125 -31.76 -5.27 -8.84
C PHE A 125 -32.52 -6.09 -9.87
#